data_AF-A0A8J8JQP2-F1
#
_entry.id   AF-A0A8J8JQP2-F1
#
_cell.length_a   1.000
_cell.length_b   1.000
_cell.length_c   1.000
_cell.angle_alpha   90.00
_cell.angle_beta   90.00
_cell.angle_gamma   90.00
#
_symmetry.space_group_name_H-M   'P 1'
#
loop_
_entity.id
_entity.type
_entity.pdbx_description
1 polymer ?
#
loop_
_entity_poly.entity_id
_entity_poly.type
_entity_poly.pdbx_seq_one_letter_code
_entity_poly.pdbx_strand_id
1 'polypeptide(L)'
;MSTIENDPDLENSDAYAEGTVLPKLLGNDPKVMILASFLADPDPDFDYTVTEIAELAGVSRNTVYRHIDDLCEIGVIKKTRESGGSPRYKFDKENPAAKRLAQLEWDLMRHLYADD
;
A
#
# COMPACT_ATOMS: atom_id res chain seq x y z
N MET A 1 17.13 27.36 7.42
CA MET A 1 16.43 26.96 8.66
C MET A 1 15.00 27.44 8.50
N SER A 2 14.19 26.64 7.79
CA SER A 2 12.77 26.92 7.53
C SER A 2 11.99 26.00 8.43
N THR A 3 11.18 26.61 9.29
CA THR A 3 10.28 25.97 10.23
C THR A 3 9.41 24.95 9.49
N ILE A 4 9.60 23.67 9.81
CA ILE A 4 8.56 22.66 9.59
C ILE A 4 7.57 22.94 10.72
N GLU A 5 6.59 23.78 10.41
CA GLU A 5 5.45 23.99 11.31
C GLU A 5 4.66 22.69 11.39
N ASN A 6 4.30 22.34 12.62
CA ASN A 6 3.52 21.17 13.00
C ASN A 6 2.34 20.97 12.05
N ASP A 7 2.37 19.88 11.29
CA ASP A 7 1.20 19.36 10.57
C ASP A 7 0.42 18.45 11.52
N PRO A 8 -0.74 18.89 12.06
CA PRO A 8 -1.51 18.15 13.05
C PRO A 8 -2.20 16.88 12.48
N ASP A 9 -2.16 16.66 11.16
CA ASP A 9 -2.70 15.44 10.54
C ASP A 9 -1.79 14.21 10.72
N LEU A 10 -0.58 14.38 11.28
CA LEU A 10 0.35 13.27 11.56
C LEU A 10 0.09 12.54 12.89
N GLU A 11 -0.81 13.03 13.75
CA GLU A 11 -1.02 12.45 15.10
C GLU A 11 -2.08 11.33 15.17
N ASN A 12 -2.61 10.85 14.05
CA ASN A 12 -3.45 9.65 14.06
C ASN A 12 -3.33 8.84 12.75
N SER A 13 -2.16 8.26 12.51
CA SER A 13 -1.97 7.39 11.35
C SER A 13 -2.43 5.96 11.68
N ASP A 14 -3.72 5.71 11.55
CA ASP A 14 -4.28 4.36 11.39
C ASP A 14 -3.97 3.80 9.97
N ALA A 15 -2.87 4.25 9.32
CA ALA A 15 -2.47 3.78 8.01
C ALA A 15 -1.87 2.37 8.14
N TYR A 16 -2.57 1.38 7.60
CA TYR A 16 -2.15 -0.02 7.59
C TYR A 16 -0.74 -0.23 7.02
N ALA A 17 -0.28 0.66 6.13
CA ALA A 17 1.06 0.60 5.55
C ALA A 17 2.19 0.82 6.57
N GLU A 18 2.01 1.63 7.61
CA GLU A 18 3.08 1.92 8.59
C GLU A 18 3.42 0.72 9.49
N GLY A 19 2.53 -0.27 9.57
CA GLY A 19 2.74 -1.55 10.28
C GLY A 19 3.47 -2.63 9.47
N THR A 20 3.92 -2.33 8.25
CA THR A 20 4.54 -3.32 7.35
C THR A 20 6.07 -3.22 7.31
N VAL A 21 6.73 -4.29 6.88
CA VAL A 21 8.19 -4.38 6.80
C VAL A 21 8.73 -3.80 5.49
N LEU A 22 7.96 -3.81 4.40
CA LEU A 22 8.40 -3.26 3.11
C LEU A 22 8.83 -1.78 3.18
N PRO A 23 8.09 -0.83 3.78
CA PRO A 23 8.53 0.56 3.91
C PRO A 23 9.81 0.69 4.74
N LYS A 24 9.99 -0.15 5.77
CA LYS A 24 11.22 -0.20 6.57
C LYS A 24 12.43 -0.67 5.73
N LEU A 25 12.23 -1.59 4.78
CA LEU A 25 13.28 -2.12 3.92
C LEU A 25 13.60 -1.21 2.72
N LEU A 26 12.57 -0.67 2.06
CA LEU A 26 12.66 0.01 0.76
C LEU A 26 12.52 1.54 0.86
N GLY A 27 12.20 2.05 2.04
CA GLY A 27 11.92 3.46 2.30
C GLY A 27 10.43 3.81 2.16
N ASN A 28 10.06 4.97 2.69
CA ASN A 28 8.68 5.47 2.74
C ASN A 28 8.28 6.24 1.46
N ASP A 29 8.72 5.79 0.28
CA ASP A 29 8.27 6.38 -0.98
C ASP A 29 6.76 6.12 -1.16
N PRO A 30 5.96 7.08 -1.67
CA PRO A 30 4.52 6.87 -1.79
C PRO A 30 4.11 5.64 -2.59
N LYS A 31 4.90 5.23 -3.60
CA LYS A 31 4.65 4.01 -4.35
C LYS A 31 4.82 2.75 -3.48
N VAL A 32 5.80 2.77 -2.57
CA VAL A 32 6.02 1.70 -1.58
C VAL A 32 4.89 1.69 -0.56
N MET A 33 4.47 2.85 -0.05
CA MET A 33 3.35 2.94 0.91
C MET A 33 2.04 2.42 0.33
N ILE A 34 1.72 2.78 -0.92
CA ILE A 34 0.55 2.24 -1.63
C ILE A 34 0.66 0.73 -1.78
N LEU A 35 1.80 0.20 -2.22
CA LEU A 35 1.98 -1.25 -2.38
C LEU A 35 1.86 -2.00 -1.05
N ALA A 36 2.50 -1.47 0.00
CA ALA A 36 2.45 -2.01 1.35
C ALA A 36 1.02 -2.05 1.91
N SER A 37 0.20 -1.04 1.62
CA SER A 37 -1.18 -0.99 2.07
C SER A 37 -2.04 -2.15 1.55
N PHE A 38 -1.77 -2.63 0.32
CA PHE A 38 -2.41 -3.83 -0.23
C PHE A 38 -1.90 -5.14 0.35
N LEU A 39 -0.69 -5.17 0.91
CA LEU A 39 -0.10 -6.37 1.52
C LEU A 39 -0.48 -6.52 2.99
N ALA A 40 -0.76 -5.41 3.67
CA ALA A 40 -1.29 -5.37 5.04
C ALA A 40 -2.77 -5.80 5.13
N ASP A 41 -3.42 -5.97 3.99
CA ASP A 41 -4.84 -6.22 3.88
C ASP A 41 -5.25 -7.59 4.49
N PRO A 42 -6.19 -7.62 5.45
CA PRO A 42 -6.71 -8.86 6.01
C PRO A 42 -7.65 -9.63 5.07
N ASP A 43 -8.26 -8.98 4.06
CA ASP A 43 -9.17 -9.61 3.10
C ASP A 43 -8.58 -9.61 1.67
N PRO A 44 -7.92 -10.71 1.26
CA PRO A 44 -7.20 -10.79 0.00
C PRO A 44 -8.05 -10.62 -1.27
N ASP A 45 -9.38 -10.72 -1.15
CA ASP A 45 -10.30 -10.67 -2.29
C ASP A 45 -10.98 -9.30 -2.43
N PHE A 46 -10.78 -8.39 -1.48
CA PHE A 46 -11.35 -7.06 -1.56
C PHE A 46 -10.66 -6.19 -2.62
N ASP A 47 -11.45 -5.36 -3.30
CA ASP A 47 -10.96 -4.36 -4.23
C ASP A 47 -11.28 -2.95 -3.71
N TYR A 48 -10.34 -2.03 -3.84
CA TYR A 48 -10.39 -0.71 -3.21
C TYR A 48 -10.54 0.40 -4.23
N THR A 49 -11.29 1.41 -3.87
CA THR A 49 -11.31 2.70 -4.56
C THR A 49 -10.04 3.49 -4.25
N VAL A 50 -9.76 4.51 -5.06
CA VAL A 50 -8.62 5.41 -4.83
C VAL A 50 -8.67 6.11 -3.47
N THR A 51 -9.86 6.41 -2.96
CA THR A 51 -10.03 7.03 -1.64
C THR A 51 -9.63 6.06 -0.53
N GLU A 52 -10.09 4.80 -0.58
CA GLU A 52 -9.72 3.79 0.41
C GLU A 52 -8.21 3.50 0.36
N ILE A 53 -7.61 3.43 -0.82
CA ILE A 53 -6.14 3.25 -0.96
C ILE A 53 -5.38 4.40 -0.32
N ALA A 54 -5.84 5.64 -0.54
CA ALA A 54 -5.22 6.84 0.03
C ALA A 54 -5.23 6.79 1.56
N GLU A 55 -6.35 6.38 2.16
CA GLU A 55 -6.51 6.19 3.59
C GLU A 55 -5.61 5.06 4.12
N LEU A 56 -5.64 3.87 3.50
CA LEU A 56 -4.83 2.72 3.91
C LEU A 56 -3.32 2.99 3.84
N ALA A 57 -2.89 3.76 2.84
CA ALA A 57 -1.48 4.08 2.58
C ALA A 57 -0.99 5.35 3.29
N GLY A 58 -1.88 6.13 3.92
CA GLY A 58 -1.51 7.41 4.55
C GLY A 58 -1.03 8.47 3.55
N VAL A 59 -1.59 8.50 2.33
CA VAL A 59 -1.19 9.45 1.27
C VAL A 59 -2.39 10.16 0.66
N SER A 60 -2.17 11.27 -0.05
CA SER A 60 -3.27 11.95 -0.76
C SER A 60 -3.80 11.11 -1.93
N ARG A 61 -5.10 11.23 -2.27
CA ARG A 61 -5.70 10.63 -3.48
C ARG A 61 -4.95 11.01 -4.76
N ASN A 62 -4.47 12.26 -4.86
CA ASN A 62 -3.67 12.70 -5.99
C ASN A 62 -2.34 11.92 -6.09
N THR A 63 -1.73 11.59 -4.95
CA THR A 63 -0.56 10.71 -4.89
C THR A 63 -0.88 9.31 -5.38
N VAL A 64 -2.02 8.74 -4.99
CA VAL A 64 -2.47 7.44 -5.52
C VAL A 64 -2.62 7.48 -7.03
N TYR A 65 -3.33 8.48 -7.58
CA TYR A 65 -3.49 8.63 -9.04
C TYR A 65 -2.16 8.72 -9.79
N ARG A 66 -1.12 9.34 -9.21
CA ARG A 66 0.21 9.43 -9.83
C ARG A 66 0.97 8.11 -9.88
N HIS A 67 0.62 7.11 -9.07
CA HIS A 67 1.43 5.89 -8.91
C HIS A 67 0.68 4.59 -9.18
N ILE A 68 -0.66 4.59 -9.13
CA ILE A 68 -1.46 3.37 -9.26
C ILE A 68 -1.33 2.75 -10.66
N ASP A 69 -1.22 3.57 -11.71
CA ASP A 69 -1.05 3.09 -13.08
C ASP A 69 0.31 2.41 -13.27
N ASP A 70 1.39 2.98 -12.72
CA ASP A 70 2.72 2.34 -12.73
C ASP A 70 2.70 0.98 -12.01
N LEU A 71 2.01 0.89 -10.87
CA LEU A 71 1.89 -0.38 -10.11
C LEU A 71 1.05 -1.41 -10.88
N CYS A 72 0.07 -0.95 -11.67
CA CYS A 72 -0.68 -1.79 -12.60
C CYS A 72 0.17 -2.27 -13.77
N GLU A 73 1.00 -1.40 -14.36
CA GLU A 73 1.91 -1.75 -15.45
C GLU A 73 2.98 -2.77 -15.01
N ILE A 74 3.52 -2.61 -13.80
CA ILE A 74 4.43 -3.58 -13.18
C ILE A 74 3.72 -4.93 -12.91
N GLY A 75 2.40 -4.90 -12.75
CA GLY A 75 1.57 -6.09 -12.52
C GLY A 75 1.54 -6.57 -11.07
N VAL A 76 1.84 -5.70 -10.10
CA VAL A 76 1.66 -5.99 -8.67
C VAL A 76 0.27 -5.60 -8.16
N ILE A 77 -0.40 -4.68 -8.86
CA ILE A 77 -1.78 -4.28 -8.64
C ILE A 77 -2.54 -4.47 -9.96
N LYS A 78 -3.86 -4.68 -9.90
CA LYS A 78 -4.72 -4.65 -11.08
C LYS A 78 -6.01 -3.90 -10.84
N LYS A 79 -6.46 -3.15 -11.85
CA LYS A 79 -7.82 -2.60 -11.91
C LYS A 79 -8.81 -3.76 -12.13
N THR A 80 -9.86 -3.84 -11.33
CA THR A 80 -10.82 -4.96 -11.33
C THR A 80 -12.11 -4.63 -12.07
N ARG A 81 -12.82 -3.61 -11.59
CA ARG A 81 -14.12 -3.16 -12.09
C ARG A 81 -14.29 -1.67 -11.83
N GLU A 82 -15.42 -1.14 -12.26
CA GLU A 82 -15.87 0.19 -11.87
C GLU A 82 -17.12 0.06 -10.99
N SER A 83 -17.24 0.93 -9.99
CA SER A 83 -18.42 1.04 -9.13
C SER A 83 -18.81 2.51 -9.03
N GLY A 84 -20.02 2.86 -9.49
CA GLY A 84 -20.47 4.26 -9.57
C GLY A 84 -19.57 5.14 -10.45
N GLY A 85 -18.95 4.58 -11.49
CA GLY A 85 -18.00 5.29 -12.36
C GLY A 85 -16.59 5.48 -11.78
N SER A 86 -16.31 4.93 -10.58
CA SER A 86 -14.98 4.97 -9.98
C SER A 86 -14.25 3.63 -10.15
N PRO A 87 -12.97 3.62 -10.53
CA PRO A 87 -12.19 2.39 -10.66
C PRO A 87 -11.90 1.76 -9.30
N ARG A 88 -11.86 0.42 -9.28
CA ARG A 88 -11.47 -0.41 -8.14
C ARG A 88 -10.17 -1.15 -8.46
N TYR A 89 -9.32 -1.34 -7.46
CA TYR A 89 -7.99 -1.96 -7.61
C TYR A 89 -7.77 -3.03 -6.55
N LYS A 90 -6.97 -4.05 -6.88
CA LYS A 90 -6.55 -5.08 -5.91
C LYS A 90 -5.13 -5.54 -6.17
N PHE A 91 -4.53 -6.15 -5.16
CA PHE A 91 -3.25 -6.84 -5.33
C PHE A 91 -3.37 -7.99 -6.35
N ASP A 92 -2.42 -8.10 -7.27
CA ASP A 92 -2.47 -9.14 -8.30
C ASP A 92 -1.88 -10.47 -7.82
N LYS A 93 -2.68 -11.22 -7.06
CA LYS A 93 -2.33 -12.56 -6.57
C LYS A 93 -2.19 -13.61 -7.68
N GLU A 94 -2.44 -13.29 -8.95
CA GLU A 94 -2.23 -14.23 -10.04
C GLU A 94 -0.82 -14.06 -10.65
N ASN A 95 -0.22 -12.87 -10.50
CA ASN A 95 1.11 -12.57 -10.97
C ASN A 95 2.19 -13.26 -10.10
N PRO A 96 3.07 -14.11 -10.68
CA PRO A 96 4.10 -14.81 -9.92
C PRO A 96 5.11 -13.91 -9.19
N ALA A 97 5.44 -12.73 -9.75
CA ALA A 97 6.35 -11.78 -9.13
C ALA A 97 5.67 -11.10 -7.92
N ALA A 98 4.40 -10.71 -8.06
CA ALA A 98 3.60 -10.17 -6.96
C ALA A 98 3.49 -11.18 -5.81
N LYS A 99 3.20 -12.46 -6.10
CA LYS A 99 3.20 -13.53 -5.08
C LYS A 99 4.52 -13.60 -4.29
N ARG A 100 5.66 -13.49 -4.98
CA ARG A 100 6.99 -13.52 -4.33
C ARG A 100 7.24 -12.29 -3.47
N LEU A 101 6.76 -11.13 -3.88
CA LEU A 101 6.83 -9.92 -3.06
C LEU A 101 6.02 -10.07 -1.76
N ALA A 102 4.79 -10.59 -1.84
CA ALA A 102 3.98 -10.86 -0.65
C ALA A 102 4.64 -11.90 0.28
N GLN A 103 5.24 -12.94 -0.31
CA GLN A 103 5.99 -13.94 0.46
C GLN A 103 7.20 -13.32 1.17
N LEU A 104 7.95 -12.45 0.49
CA LEU A 104 9.08 -11.73 1.08
C LEU A 104 8.64 -10.91 2.30
N GLU A 105 7.55 -10.16 2.17
CA GLU A 105 7.00 -9.37 3.27
C GLU A 105 6.69 -10.24 4.48
N TRP A 106 6.01 -11.37 4.27
CA TRP A 106 5.66 -12.31 5.34
C TRP A 106 6.87 -12.99 5.98
N ASP A 107 7.87 -13.38 5.19
CA ASP A 107 9.11 -13.98 5.69
C ASP A 107 9.88 -12.99 6.56
N LEU A 108 9.94 -11.73 6.15
CA LEU A 108 10.57 -10.66 6.92
C LEU A 108 9.80 -10.32 8.20
N MET A 109 8.47 -10.28 8.15
CA MET A 109 7.62 -10.13 9.34
C MET A 109 7.91 -11.24 10.35
N ARG A 110 7.95 -12.50 9.90
CA ARG A 110 8.32 -13.62 10.79
C ARG A 110 9.72 -13.43 11.38
N HIS A 111 10.70 -13.07 10.58
CA HIS A 111 12.07 -12.92 11.07
C HIS A 111 12.19 -11.81 12.14
N LEU A 112 11.43 -10.73 12.01
CA LEU A 112 11.50 -9.59 12.93
C LEU A 112 10.63 -9.74 14.18
N TYR A 113 9.55 -10.53 14.12
CA TYR A 113 8.51 -10.55 15.17
C TYR A 113 8.14 -11.95 15.69
N ALA A 114 8.70 -13.03 15.15
CA ALA A 114 8.35 -14.40 15.59
C ALA A 114 9.30 -15.00 16.63
N ASP A 115 10.12 -14.18 17.29
CA ASP A 115 10.99 -14.59 18.40
C ASP A 115 10.46 -14.14 19.79
N ASP A 116 9.17 -13.76 19.91
CA ASP A 116 8.45 -13.54 21.19
C ASP A 116 7.26 -14.51 21.38
#